data_AF-A0A6L8MZC2-F1
#
_entry.id   AF-A0A6L8MZC2-F1
#
_cell.length_a   1.000
_cell.length_b   1.000
_cell.length_c   1.000
_cell.angle_alpha   90.00
_cell.angle_beta   90.00
_cell.angle_gamma   90.00
#
_symmetry.space_group_name_H-M   'P 1'
#
loop_
_entity.id
_entity.type
_entity.pdbx_description
1 polymer ?
#
loop_
_entity_poly.entity_id
_entity_poly.type
_entity_poly.pdbx_seq_one_letter_code
_entity_poly.pdbx_strand_id
1 'polypeptide(L)'
;MAKTNWNKTLDEVLKHKTQSVVMTSEKTGNEYTAEVIPTLTVLSTGSIEVFDGKFKYSIVDAKNELEYIIKTSNLVDVKFGTTLQFKNVRGGATPNGIGWYTAESVTIVQQN
;
A
#
# COMPACT_ATOMS: atom_id res chain seq x y z
N MET A 1 25.42 -5.30 19.77
CA MET A 1 25.99 -5.21 18.41
C MET A 1 24.85 -5.32 17.41
N ALA A 2 24.65 -4.32 16.55
CA ALA A 2 23.62 -4.39 15.51
C ALA A 2 24.06 -5.41 14.44
N LYS A 3 23.14 -6.31 14.05
CA LYS A 3 23.38 -7.24 12.94
C LYS A 3 23.15 -6.50 11.62
N THR A 4 23.92 -6.85 10.59
CA THR A 4 23.70 -6.31 9.24
C THR A 4 22.32 -6.73 8.73
N ASN A 5 21.53 -5.75 8.28
CA ASN A 5 20.22 -5.98 7.70
C ASN A 5 20.32 -5.81 6.18
N TRP A 6 19.95 -6.85 5.44
CA TRP A 6 19.92 -6.84 3.98
C TRP A 6 18.50 -6.66 3.42
N ASN A 7 17.50 -6.51 4.29
CA ASN A 7 16.12 -6.24 3.90
C ASN A 7 15.91 -4.73 3.76
N LYS A 8 15.47 -4.30 2.57
CA LYS A 8 15.04 -2.92 2.33
C LYS A 8 13.78 -2.59 3.10
N THR A 9 13.70 -1.37 3.62
CA THR A 9 12.51 -0.82 4.29
C THR A 9 11.44 -0.39 3.29
N LEU A 10 10.23 -0.08 3.78
CA LEU A 10 9.13 0.34 2.89
C LEU A 10 9.47 1.67 2.19
N ASP A 11 10.14 2.58 2.89
CA ASP A 11 10.59 3.85 2.32
C ASP A 11 11.63 3.65 1.20
N GLU A 12 12.55 2.70 1.36
CA GLU A 12 13.57 2.39 0.35
C GLU A 12 12.98 1.70 -0.87
N VAL A 13 12.00 0.80 -0.67
CA VAL A 13 11.37 0.04 -1.75
C VAL A 13 10.47 0.93 -2.59
N LEU A 14 9.59 1.70 -1.94
CA LEU A 14 8.61 2.52 -2.63
C LEU A 14 9.08 3.96 -2.88
N LYS A 15 10.20 4.38 -2.28
CA LYS A 15 10.77 5.75 -2.37
C LYS A 15 9.80 6.83 -1.88
N HIS A 16 9.00 6.50 -0.86
CA HIS A 16 8.07 7.42 -0.20
C HIS A 16 8.41 7.56 1.27
N LYS A 17 8.16 8.74 1.84
CA LYS A 17 8.35 8.94 3.28
C LYS A 17 7.37 8.08 4.06
N THR A 18 7.90 7.35 5.03
CA THR A 18 7.12 6.56 5.98
C THR A 18 6.99 7.29 7.31
N GLN A 19 6.02 6.86 8.11
CA GLN A 19 5.84 7.26 9.49
C GLN A 19 5.41 6.05 10.34
N SER A 20 5.78 6.06 11.62
CA SER A 20 5.30 5.07 12.59
C SER A 20 3.93 5.46 13.10
N VAL A 21 2.93 4.60 12.90
CA VAL A 21 1.54 4.82 13.36
C VAL A 21 1.12 3.67 14.26
N VAL A 22 0.44 3.99 15.36
CA VAL A 22 -0.21 2.99 16.22
C VAL A 22 -1.52 2.59 15.55
N MET A 23 -1.66 1.29 15.30
CA MET A 23 -2.82 0.68 14.66
C MET A 23 -3.42 -0.37 15.59
N THR A 24 -4.73 -0.59 15.48
CA THR A 24 -5.42 -1.65 16.21
C THR A 24 -5.56 -2.89 15.33
N SER A 25 -5.23 -4.06 15.87
CA SER A 25 -5.34 -5.34 15.16
C SER A 25 -6.80 -5.75 15.04
N GLU A 26 -7.28 -5.94 13.81
CA GLU A 26 -8.65 -6.44 13.57
C GLU A 26 -8.87 -7.85 14.15
N LYS A 27 -7.81 -8.66 14.28
CA LYS A 27 -7.90 -10.03 14.79
C LYS A 27 -7.91 -10.13 16.31
N THR A 28 -7.12 -9.29 16.98
CA THR A 28 -6.84 -9.43 18.42
C THR A 28 -7.28 -8.23 19.24
N GLY A 29 -7.64 -7.10 18.60
CA GLY A 29 -7.95 -5.85 19.28
C GLY A 29 -6.74 -5.13 19.89
N ASN A 30 -5.55 -5.71 19.82
CA ASN A 30 -4.34 -5.12 20.41
C ASN A 30 -3.77 -4.02 19.53
N GLU A 31 -3.23 -2.99 20.18
CA GLU A 31 -2.46 -1.94 19.52
C GLU A 31 -1.08 -2.46 19.12
N TYR A 32 -0.61 -2.05 17.95
CA TYR A 32 0.72 -2.31 17.45
C TYR A 32 1.20 -1.11 16.64
N THR A 33 2.50 -0.84 16.70
CA THR A 33 3.11 0.21 15.88
C THR A 33 3.55 -0.39 14.55
N ALA A 34 3.17 0.25 13.45
CA ALA A 34 3.58 -0.13 12.10
C ALA A 34 4.15 1.06 11.34
N GLU A 35 5.15 0.77 10.50
CA GLU A 35 5.63 1.73 9.51
C GLU A 35 4.65 1.80 8.34
N VAL A 36 4.16 2.99 8.02
CA VAL A 36 3.19 3.22 6.94
C VAL A 36 3.56 4.45 6.12
N ILE A 37 3.17 4.45 4.84
CA ILE A 37 3.06 5.66 4.04
C ILE A 37 1.66 6.24 4.33
N PRO A 38 1.56 7.43 4.96
CA PRO A 38 0.28 7.99 5.40
C PRO A 38 -0.70 8.16 4.25
N THR A 39 -0.19 8.72 3.15
CA THR A 39 -0.93 9.07 1.96
C THR A 39 -0.08 8.73 0.75
N LEU A 40 -0.57 7.85 -0.11
CA LEU A 40 0.08 7.44 -1.34
C LEU A 40 -0.83 7.75 -2.53
N THR A 41 -0.41 8.66 -3.40
CA THR A 41 -1.15 9.02 -4.61
C THR A 41 -0.51 8.34 -5.82
N VAL A 42 -1.25 7.51 -6.53
CA VAL A 42 -0.79 6.71 -7.67
C VAL A 42 -1.89 6.59 -8.73
N LEU A 43 -1.54 6.11 -9.92
CA LEU A 43 -2.49 5.92 -11.02
C LEU A 43 -2.96 4.47 -11.08
N SER A 44 -4.25 4.25 -11.31
CA SER A 44 -4.79 2.91 -11.57
C SER A 44 -4.48 2.47 -13.00
N THR A 45 -4.15 1.18 -13.17
CA THR A 45 -4.12 0.55 -14.50
C THR A 45 -5.51 0.14 -14.99
N GLY A 46 -6.57 0.41 -14.21
CA GLY A 46 -7.94 0.02 -14.55
C GLY A 46 -8.31 -1.42 -14.16
N SER A 47 -7.39 -2.15 -13.50
CA SER A 47 -7.62 -3.53 -13.08
C SER A 47 -7.88 -3.62 -11.57
N ILE A 48 -9.00 -4.24 -11.22
CA ILE A 48 -9.35 -4.61 -9.84
C ILE A 48 -9.58 -6.11 -9.79
N GLU A 49 -8.91 -6.79 -8.87
CA GLU A 49 -9.17 -8.20 -8.57
C GLU A 49 -9.80 -8.34 -7.19
N VAL A 50 -10.80 -9.22 -7.06
CA VAL A 50 -11.39 -9.57 -5.77
C VAL A 50 -10.69 -10.82 -5.24
N PHE A 51 -10.15 -10.74 -4.03
CA PHE A 51 -9.49 -11.85 -3.38
C PHE A 51 -9.83 -11.88 -1.89
N ASP A 52 -10.50 -12.95 -1.44
CA ASP A 52 -10.84 -13.18 -0.04
C ASP A 52 -11.64 -12.01 0.59
N GLY A 53 -12.64 -11.51 -0.16
CA GLY A 53 -13.47 -10.37 0.26
C GLY A 53 -12.75 -9.01 0.28
N LYS A 54 -11.50 -8.94 -0.19
CA LYS A 54 -10.72 -7.70 -0.34
C LYS A 54 -10.46 -7.38 -1.81
N PHE A 55 -10.10 -6.14 -2.07
CA PHE A 55 -9.89 -5.61 -3.42
C PHE A 55 -8.41 -5.34 -3.65
N LYS A 56 -7.86 -5.89 -4.73
CA LYS A 56 -6.50 -5.66 -5.18
C LYS A 56 -6.53 -4.69 -6.34
N TYR A 57 -5.84 -3.56 -6.19
CA TYR A 57 -5.72 -2.55 -7.24
C TYR A 57 -4.33 -2.63 -7.85
N SER A 58 -4.28 -2.86 -9.16
CA SER A 58 -3.04 -2.71 -9.92
C SER A 58 -2.80 -1.23 -10.20
N ILE A 59 -1.64 -0.73 -9.77
CA ILE A 59 -1.31 0.70 -9.81
C ILE A 59 0.08 0.94 -10.37
N VAL A 60 0.25 2.14 -10.93
CA VAL A 60 1.52 2.69 -11.39
C VAL A 60 1.84 3.93 -10.58
N ASP A 61 2.99 3.92 -9.94
CA ASP A 61 3.63 5.09 -9.36
C ASP A 61 4.54 5.72 -10.41
N ALA A 62 3.95 6.64 -11.19
CA ALA A 62 4.66 7.34 -12.25
C ALA A 62 5.84 8.20 -11.75
N LYS A 63 5.84 8.61 -10.48
CA LYS A 63 6.92 9.44 -9.90
C LYS A 63 8.19 8.62 -9.68
N ASN A 64 8.02 7.37 -9.27
CA ASN A 64 9.13 6.49 -8.92
C ASN A 64 9.38 5.37 -9.94
N GLU A 65 8.60 5.35 -11.02
CA GLU A 65 8.64 4.37 -12.12
C GLU A 65 8.42 2.94 -11.61
N LEU A 66 7.45 2.76 -10.72
CA LEU A 66 7.12 1.47 -10.10
C LEU A 66 5.70 1.03 -10.47
N GLU A 67 5.52 -0.28 -10.66
CA GLU A 67 4.21 -0.92 -10.80
C GLU A 67 4.06 -1.99 -9.72
N TYR A 68 2.93 -1.99 -9.01
CA TYR A 68 2.64 -2.94 -7.94
C TYR A 68 1.14 -3.03 -7.65
N ILE A 69 0.78 -3.98 -6.79
CA ILE A 69 -0.61 -4.24 -6.39
C ILE A 69 -0.79 -3.86 -4.93
N ILE A 70 -1.81 -3.06 -4.64
CA ILE A 70 -2.21 -2.69 -3.27
C ILE A 70 -3.56 -3.31 -2.94
N LYS A 71 -3.63 -4.02 -1.82
CA LYS A 71 -4.87 -4.60 -1.30
C LYS A 71 -5.58 -3.65 -0.32
N THR A 72 -6.87 -3.47 -0.45
CA THR A 72 -7.70 -2.68 0.49
C THR A 72 -9.01 -3.39 0.80
N SER A 73 -9.74 -2.88 1.81
CA SER A 73 -11.04 -3.42 2.22
C SER A 73 -12.23 -2.77 1.50
N ASN A 74 -12.05 -1.59 0.89
CA ASN A 74 -13.13 -0.86 0.23
C ASN A 74 -13.00 -0.86 -1.29
N LEU A 75 -14.15 -0.90 -1.97
CA LEU A 75 -14.24 -0.85 -3.43
C LEU A 75 -14.45 0.59 -3.91
N VAL A 76 -13.70 1.00 -4.92
CA VAL A 76 -13.95 2.20 -5.72
C VAL A 76 -13.92 1.82 -7.20
N ASP A 77 -14.79 2.41 -8.01
CA ASP A 77 -14.80 2.18 -9.45
C ASP A 77 -13.60 2.88 -10.09
N VAL A 78 -12.81 2.16 -10.88
CA VAL A 78 -11.58 2.69 -11.48
C VAL A 78 -11.53 2.39 -12.96
N LYS A 79 -10.96 3.33 -13.71
CA LYS A 79 -10.57 3.18 -15.11
C LYS A 79 -9.07 3.41 -15.23
N PHE A 80 -8.49 3.00 -16.35
CA PHE A 80 -7.09 3.31 -16.66
C PHE A 80 -6.84 4.82 -16.51
N GLY A 81 -5.78 5.18 -15.78
CA GLY A 81 -5.40 6.57 -15.52
C GLY A 81 -6.17 7.26 -14.38
N THR A 82 -7.07 6.56 -13.68
CA THR A 82 -7.74 7.12 -12.50
C THR A 82 -6.74 7.37 -11.39
N THR A 83 -6.66 8.59 -10.89
CA THR A 83 -5.82 8.92 -9.73
C THR A 83 -6.44 8.40 -8.45
N LEU A 84 -5.71 7.52 -7.78
CA LEU A 84 -6.10 6.92 -6.51
C LEU A 84 -5.23 7.46 -5.39
N GLN A 85 -5.86 7.68 -4.24
CA GLN A 85 -5.17 7.99 -3.00
C GLN A 85 -5.42 6.88 -1.98
N PHE A 86 -4.34 6.22 -1.58
CA PHE A 86 -4.35 5.19 -0.56
C PHE A 86 -3.93 5.78 0.79
N LYS A 87 -4.59 5.32 1.85
CA LYS A 87 -4.30 5.76 3.22
C LYS A 87 -3.63 4.67 4.02
N ASN A 88 -2.61 5.03 4.81
CA ASN A 88 -1.85 4.14 5.69
C ASN A 88 -1.39 2.87 4.95
N VAL A 89 -0.63 3.06 3.86
CA VAL A 89 -0.09 1.96 3.07
C VAL A 89 1.07 1.33 3.82
N ARG A 90 1.02 0.00 3.94
CA ARG A 90 1.99 -0.83 4.64
C ARG A 90 2.41 -1.96 3.71
N GLY A 91 3.63 -2.43 3.90
CA GLY A 91 4.11 -3.55 3.12
C GLY A 91 5.29 -4.23 3.78
N GLY A 92 5.69 -5.34 3.17
CA GLY A 92 6.84 -6.10 3.59
C GLY A 92 7.17 -7.18 2.57
N ALA A 93 8.29 -7.87 2.78
CA ALA A 93 8.64 -9.02 1.97
C ALA A 93 7.97 -10.29 2.51
N THR A 94 7.42 -11.10 1.61
CA THR A 94 7.14 -12.51 1.91
C THR A 94 8.46 -13.30 2.00
N PRO A 95 8.46 -14.52 2.58
CA PRO A 95 9.65 -15.38 2.61
C PRO A 95 10.27 -15.65 1.22
N ASN A 96 9.45 -15.55 0.16
CA ASN A 96 9.88 -15.75 -1.23
C ASN A 96 10.45 -14.47 -1.88
N GLY A 97 10.62 -13.38 -1.13
CA GLY A 97 11.13 -12.11 -1.63
C GLY A 97 10.12 -11.24 -2.38
N ILE A 98 8.88 -11.71 -2.55
CA ILE A 98 7.80 -10.93 -3.19
C ILE A 98 7.24 -9.93 -2.18
N GLY A 99 7.21 -8.66 -2.55
CA GLY A 99 6.62 -7.59 -1.75
C GLY A 99 5.09 -7.70 -1.71
N TRP A 100 4.49 -7.55 -0.52
CA TRP A 100 3.05 -7.38 -0.37
C TRP A 100 2.74 -5.97 0.10
N TYR A 101 1.62 -5.40 -0.37
CA TYR A 101 1.18 -4.07 0.03
C TYR A 101 -0.31 -4.08 0.38
N THR A 102 -0.67 -3.38 1.45
CA THR A 102 -2.06 -3.18 1.88
C THR A 102 -2.25 -1.76 2.36
N ALA A 103 -3.44 -1.22 2.15
CA ALA A 103 -3.85 0.07 2.68
C ALA A 103 -5.08 -0.08 3.58
N GLU A 104 -5.32 0.92 4.43
CA GLU A 104 -6.55 1.04 5.21
C GLU A 104 -7.74 1.29 4.30
N SER A 105 -7.61 2.26 3.38
CA SER A 105 -8.66 2.62 2.44
C SER A 105 -8.08 3.21 1.16
N VAL A 106 -8.90 3.24 0.11
CA VAL A 106 -8.63 3.92 -1.16
C VAL A 106 -9.74 4.91 -1.50
N THR A 107 -9.38 6.06 -2.06
CA THR A 107 -10.32 7.06 -2.59
C THR A 107 -9.88 7.53 -3.97
N ILE A 108 -10.84 7.98 -4.79
CA ILE A 108 -10.55 8.60 -6.08
C ILE A 108 -10.26 10.08 -5.83
N VAL A 109 -9.16 10.58 -6.37
CA VAL A 109 -8.84 12.02 -6.36
C VAL A 109 -9.50 12.64 -7.58
N GLN A 110 -10.59 13.38 -7.38
CA GLN A 110 -11.17 14.22 -8.42
C GLN A 110 -10.29 15.47 -8.59
N GLN A 111 -9.77 15.71 -9.79
CA GLN A 111 -9.28 17.03 -10.18
C GLN A 111 -10.50 17.87 -10.57
N ASN A 112 -10.81 18.89 -9.77
CA ASN A 112 -11.77 19.93 -10.14
C ASN A 112 -11.17 20.92 -11.14
#